data_AF-A0A5X9FHG0-F1
#
_entry.id   AF-A0A5X9FHG0-F1
#
_cell.length_a   1.000
_cell.length_b   1.000
_cell.length_c   1.000
_cell.angle_alpha   90.00
_cell.angle_beta   90.00
_cell.angle_gamma   90.00
#
_symmetry.space_group_name_H-M   'P 1'
#
loop_
_entity.id
_entity.type
_entity.pdbx_description
1 polymer ?
#
loop_
_entity_poly.entity_id
_entity_poly.type
_entity_poly.pdbx_seq_one_letter_code
_entity_poly.pdbx_strand_id
1 'polypeptide(L)'
;MRDETKEAMRMFLGGRCYTAENLERDYLAEVVGYSDDRWEAPQRAARLAAAVKRYKTSEMLRFIFATVAHDPDPDLTPLTVKRLCNALFGRTGSQWLIVEIFGEKGRLRRSDDSSPEAVEKMAARYRRDAGLHWSATQAEIERVKRLYQTGIRASREEEG
;
A
#
# COMPACT_ATOMS: atom_id res chain seq x y z
N MET A 1 21.99 5.01 1.99
CA MET A 1 20.65 5.61 2.15
C MET A 1 20.82 7.10 2.38
N ARG A 2 20.29 7.91 1.45
CA ARG A 2 20.23 9.38 1.51
C ARG A 2 19.43 9.86 2.73
N ASP A 3 19.68 11.08 3.19
CA ASP A 3 19.02 11.61 4.38
C ASP A 3 17.53 11.88 4.14
N GLU A 4 17.15 12.32 2.94
CA GLU A 4 15.76 12.48 2.52
C GLU A 4 15.02 11.14 2.53
N THR A 5 15.69 10.06 2.10
CA THR A 5 15.12 8.71 2.12
C THR A 5 14.94 8.20 3.55
N LYS A 6 15.86 8.51 4.48
CA LYS A 6 15.70 8.19 5.90
C LYS A 6 14.53 8.96 6.53
N GLU A 7 14.37 10.23 6.18
CA GLU A 7 13.24 11.05 6.65
C GLU A 7 11.91 10.49 6.14
N ALA A 8 11.83 10.21 4.85
CA ALA A 8 10.66 9.59 4.23
C ALA A 8 10.32 8.24 4.89
N MET A 9 11.34 7.41 5.17
CA MET A 9 11.16 6.15 5.87
C MET A 9 10.66 6.36 7.30
N ARG A 10 11.19 7.35 8.03
CA ARG A 10 10.73 7.69 9.38
C ARG A 10 9.29 8.17 9.38
N MET A 11 8.90 9.05 8.44
CA MET A 11 7.51 9.50 8.28
C MET A 11 6.57 8.34 7.96
N PHE A 12 7.01 7.42 7.08
CA PHE A 12 6.23 6.25 6.72
C PHE A 12 5.99 5.34 7.93
N LEU A 13 7.05 4.90 8.60
CA LEU A 13 6.98 4.00 9.75
C LEU A 13 6.37 4.67 10.98
N GLY A 14 6.50 5.99 11.13
CA GLY A 14 6.00 6.79 12.25
C GLY A 14 4.50 7.08 12.24
N GLY A 15 3.73 6.46 11.34
CA GLY A 15 2.26 6.53 11.39
C GLY A 15 1.54 6.67 10.05
N ARG A 16 2.24 6.56 8.91
CA ARG A 16 1.62 6.53 7.57
C ARG A 16 1.54 5.13 6.97
N CYS A 17 2.29 4.18 7.51
CA CYS A 17 2.21 2.78 7.16
C CYS A 17 0.87 2.20 7.62
N TYR A 18 0.12 1.65 6.67
CA TYR A 18 -1.12 0.93 6.93
C TYR A 18 -0.85 -0.58 6.87
N THR A 19 -0.98 -1.25 8.02
CA THR A 19 -0.58 -2.65 8.20
C THR A 19 -1.74 -3.64 7.97
N ALA A 20 -1.43 -4.93 8.03
CA ALA A 20 -2.44 -5.99 7.98
C ALA A 20 -3.41 -5.89 9.18
N GLU A 21 -2.93 -5.51 10.37
CA GLU A 21 -3.78 -5.28 11.54
C GLU A 21 -4.73 -4.11 11.33
N ASN A 22 -4.30 -3.05 10.60
CA ASN A 22 -5.20 -1.96 10.24
C ASN A 22 -6.28 -2.42 9.26
N LEU A 23 -5.90 -3.25 8.26
CA LEU A 23 -6.84 -3.81 7.31
C LEU A 23 -7.90 -4.67 8.02
N GLU A 24 -7.46 -5.57 8.89
CA GLU A 24 -8.34 -6.45 9.65
C GLU A 24 -9.30 -5.66 10.54
N ARG A 25 -8.78 -4.67 11.28
CA ARG A 25 -9.61 -3.78 12.10
C ARG A 25 -10.69 -3.06 11.28
N ASP A 26 -10.33 -2.50 10.12
CA ASP A 26 -11.28 -1.79 9.28
C ASP A 26 -12.35 -2.76 8.71
N TYR A 27 -11.99 -4.01 8.41
CA TYR A 27 -12.95 -5.04 8.00
C TYR A 27 -13.86 -5.48 9.15
N LEU A 28 -13.33 -5.70 10.35
CA LEU A 28 -14.11 -6.06 11.53
C LEU A 28 -15.08 -4.96 11.95
N ALA A 29 -14.70 -3.69 11.81
CA ALA A 29 -15.59 -2.56 12.07
C ALA A 29 -16.86 -2.59 11.20
N GLU A 30 -16.76 -3.08 9.96
CA GLU A 30 -17.93 -3.25 9.07
C GLU A 30 -18.82 -4.45 9.47
N VAL A 31 -18.30 -5.39 10.26
CA VAL A 31 -19.09 -6.51 10.82
C VAL A 31 -19.92 -6.03 12.00
N VAL A 32 -19.34 -5.27 12.94
CA VAL A 32 -20.01 -4.81 14.18
C VAL A 32 -21.27 -3.96 13.89
N GLY A 33 -21.28 -3.22 12.78
CA GLY A 33 -22.43 -2.43 12.34
C GLY A 33 -23.20 -3.06 11.17
N TYR A 34 -23.04 -4.36 10.92
CA TYR A 34 -23.76 -5.04 9.85
C TYR A 34 -25.25 -5.11 10.16
N SER A 35 -26.07 -4.91 9.13
CA SER A 35 -27.52 -5.11 9.18
C SER A 35 -28.00 -5.26 7.74
N ASP A 36 -28.83 -6.27 7.48
CA ASP A 36 -29.46 -6.47 6.16
C ASP A 36 -30.61 -5.46 5.94
N ASP A 37 -31.18 -4.88 7.00
CA ASP A 37 -32.28 -3.90 6.93
C ASP A 37 -31.82 -2.51 6.48
N ARG A 38 -30.51 -2.21 6.61
CA ARG A 38 -29.93 -0.94 6.19
C ARG A 38 -29.30 -1.06 4.81
N TRP A 39 -29.80 -0.28 3.85
CA TRP A 39 -29.20 -0.20 2.51
C TRP A 39 -27.85 0.57 2.51
N GLU A 40 -26.78 -0.11 2.96
CA GLU A 40 -25.42 0.45 3.02
C GLU A 40 -24.38 -0.34 2.20
N ALA A 41 -24.80 -1.38 1.48
CA ALA A 41 -23.89 -2.28 0.77
C ALA A 41 -22.91 -1.55 -0.18
N PRO A 42 -23.33 -0.55 -0.99
CA PRO A 42 -22.41 0.20 -1.85
C PRO A 42 -21.36 1.00 -1.07
N GLN A 43 -21.77 1.67 0.01
CA GLN A 43 -20.88 2.49 0.84
C GLN A 43 -19.88 1.61 1.59
N ARG A 44 -20.33 0.47 2.13
CA ARG A 44 -19.47 -0.54 2.75
C ARG A 44 -18.43 -1.07 1.77
N ALA A 45 -18.86 -1.46 0.57
CA ALA A 45 -17.94 -1.93 -0.47
C ALA A 45 -16.89 -0.87 -0.83
N ALA A 46 -17.28 0.42 -0.89
CA ALA A 46 -16.36 1.51 -1.13
C ALA A 46 -15.32 1.70 0.00
N ARG A 47 -15.74 1.61 1.27
CA ARG A 47 -14.84 1.70 2.43
C ARG A 47 -13.85 0.54 2.47
N LEU A 48 -14.30 -0.70 2.28
CA LEU A 48 -13.44 -1.88 2.20
C LEU A 48 -12.46 -1.81 1.02
N ALA A 49 -12.92 -1.34 -0.15
CA ALA A 49 -12.03 -1.13 -1.31
C ALA A 49 -10.96 -0.05 -1.03
N ALA A 50 -11.32 1.02 -0.31
CA ALA A 50 -10.37 2.04 0.12
C ALA A 50 -9.34 1.50 1.11
N ALA A 51 -9.76 0.67 2.08
CA ALA A 51 -8.86 -0.02 3.02
C ALA A 51 -7.86 -0.93 2.29
N VAL A 52 -8.33 -1.76 1.36
CA VAL A 52 -7.46 -2.60 0.51
C VAL A 52 -6.47 -1.76 -0.31
N LYS A 53 -6.91 -0.62 -0.86
CA LYS A 53 -6.02 0.28 -1.61
C LYS A 53 -4.93 0.89 -0.72
N ARG A 54 -5.27 1.27 0.52
CA ARG A 54 -4.31 1.82 1.50
C ARG A 54 -3.29 0.76 1.91
N TYR A 55 -3.75 -0.45 2.21
CA TYR A 55 -2.87 -1.58 2.54
C TYR A 55 -1.92 -1.90 1.39
N LYS A 56 -2.45 -2.11 0.18
CA LYS A 56 -1.63 -2.35 -1.02
C LYS A 56 -0.60 -1.24 -1.27
N THR A 57 -0.97 0.02 -1.08
CA THR A 57 -0.03 1.13 -1.22
C THR A 57 1.09 1.03 -0.18
N SER A 58 0.75 0.78 1.07
CA SER A 58 1.74 0.65 2.15
C SER A 58 2.68 -0.53 1.93
N GLU A 59 2.18 -1.67 1.47
CA GLU A 59 3.02 -2.83 1.17
C GLU A 59 4.01 -2.58 0.02
N MET A 60 3.60 -1.84 -1.02
CA MET A 60 4.53 -1.42 -2.08
C MET A 60 5.63 -0.50 -1.54
N LEU A 61 5.27 0.48 -0.69
CA LEU A 61 6.25 1.40 -0.10
C LEU A 61 7.18 0.69 0.88
N ARG A 62 6.64 -0.22 1.70
CA ARG A 62 7.43 -1.07 2.61
C ARG A 62 8.46 -1.88 1.85
N PHE A 63 8.08 -2.47 0.71
CA PHE A 63 9.02 -3.19 -0.15
C PHE A 63 10.13 -2.26 -0.68
N ILE A 64 9.79 -1.08 -1.20
CA ILE A 64 10.78 -0.11 -1.71
C ILE A 64 11.77 0.30 -0.61
N PHE A 65 11.26 0.62 0.59
CA PHE A 65 12.12 0.99 1.73
C PHE A 65 13.01 -0.17 2.18
N ALA A 66 12.51 -1.41 2.19
CA ALA A 66 13.27 -2.57 2.64
C ALA A 66 14.31 -3.07 1.62
N THR A 67 14.21 -2.65 0.36
CA THR A 67 15.06 -3.17 -0.74
C THR A 67 15.75 -2.03 -1.49
N VAL A 68 15.04 -1.42 -2.45
CA VAL A 68 15.55 -0.43 -3.41
C VAL A 68 16.22 0.77 -2.74
N ALA A 69 15.72 1.20 -1.58
CA ALA A 69 16.25 2.35 -0.84
C ALA A 69 17.68 2.15 -0.29
N HIS A 70 18.16 0.91 -0.19
CA HIS A 70 19.50 0.61 0.32
C HIS A 70 20.55 0.53 -0.79
N ASP A 71 20.20 -0.10 -1.91
CA ASP A 71 21.03 -0.25 -3.11
C ASP A 71 20.09 -0.32 -4.32
N PRO A 72 20.12 0.64 -5.26
CA PRO A 72 21.19 1.62 -5.48
C PRO A 72 21.08 2.93 -4.69
N ASP A 73 20.20 3.02 -3.68
CA ASP A 73 19.90 4.27 -2.96
C ASP A 73 19.50 5.43 -3.90
N PRO A 74 18.47 5.19 -4.75
CA PRO A 74 18.03 6.19 -5.70
C PRO A 74 17.38 7.37 -4.98
N ASP A 75 17.34 8.49 -5.69
CA ASP A 75 16.56 9.65 -5.28
C ASP A 75 15.06 9.37 -5.46
N LEU A 76 14.44 8.95 -4.35
CA LEU A 76 13.05 8.51 -4.24
C LEU A 76 12.05 9.67 -4.29
N THR A 77 12.09 10.47 -5.35
CA THR A 77 11.04 11.48 -5.60
C THR A 77 9.66 10.82 -5.76
N PRO A 78 8.56 11.58 -5.61
CA PRO A 78 7.22 11.04 -5.84
C PRO A 78 7.06 10.38 -7.22
N LEU A 79 7.73 10.91 -8.25
CA LEU A 79 7.71 10.34 -9.59
C LEU A 79 8.54 9.06 -9.68
N THR A 80 9.74 9.01 -9.08
CA THR A 80 10.59 7.82 -9.01
C THR A 80 9.84 6.67 -8.35
N VAL A 81 9.27 6.92 -7.16
CA VAL A 81 8.49 5.93 -6.39
C VAL A 81 7.28 5.46 -7.18
N LYS A 82 6.53 6.38 -7.78
CA LYS A 82 5.37 6.06 -8.62
C LYS A 82 5.72 5.11 -9.77
N ARG A 83 6.85 5.36 -10.45
CA ARG A 83 7.32 4.54 -11.56
C ARG A 83 7.84 3.18 -11.09
N LEU A 84 8.57 3.14 -9.97
CA LEU A 84 9.00 1.89 -9.32
C LEU A 84 7.82 1.01 -8.91
N CYS A 85 6.80 1.58 -8.26
CA CYS A 85 5.59 0.83 -7.93
C CYS A 85 4.96 0.19 -9.18
N ASN A 86 4.87 0.95 -10.28
CA ASN A 86 4.29 0.44 -11.52
C ASN A 86 5.16 -0.67 -12.15
N ALA A 87 6.48 -0.49 -12.15
CA ALA A 87 7.41 -1.47 -12.73
C ALA A 87 7.51 -2.77 -11.91
N LEU A 88 7.39 -2.69 -10.59
CA LEU A 88 7.50 -3.83 -9.68
C LEU A 88 6.17 -4.58 -9.49
N PHE A 89 5.05 -3.84 -9.44
CA PHE A 89 3.75 -4.39 -9.02
C PHE A 89 2.62 -4.20 -10.04
N GLY A 90 2.89 -3.51 -11.16
CA GLY A 90 1.86 -3.14 -12.14
C GLY A 90 0.83 -2.15 -11.56
N ARG A 91 1.20 -1.41 -10.51
CA ARG A 91 0.31 -0.52 -9.76
C ARG A 91 1.04 0.74 -9.32
N THR A 92 0.32 1.86 -9.29
CA THR A 92 0.90 3.18 -8.99
C THR A 92 0.87 3.52 -7.50
N GLY A 93 -0.09 2.98 -6.74
CA GLY A 93 -0.35 3.37 -5.36
C GLY A 93 -1.14 4.68 -5.22
N SER A 94 -1.28 5.16 -3.99
CA SER A 94 -1.97 6.43 -3.68
C SER A 94 -1.07 7.64 -3.93
N GLN A 95 -1.48 8.52 -4.85
CA GLN A 95 -0.74 9.75 -5.17
C GLN A 95 -0.57 10.65 -3.95
N TRP A 96 -1.63 10.83 -3.15
CA TRP A 96 -1.60 11.69 -1.97
C TRP A 96 -0.55 11.21 -0.95
N LEU A 97 -0.52 9.91 -0.67
CA LEU A 97 0.43 9.31 0.28
C LEU A 97 1.87 9.39 -0.23
N ILE A 98 2.08 9.13 -1.53
CA ILE A 98 3.40 9.21 -2.15
C ILE A 98 3.94 10.65 -2.10
N VAL A 99 3.11 11.65 -2.39
CA VAL A 99 3.53 13.06 -2.30
C VAL A 99 3.75 13.48 -0.85
N GLU A 100 2.95 13.01 0.10
CA GLU A 100 3.13 13.32 1.52
C GLU A 100 4.47 12.80 2.06
N ILE A 101 4.85 11.57 1.69
CA ILE A 101 6.07 10.91 2.21
C ILE A 101 7.34 11.37 1.49
N PHE A 102 7.28 11.50 0.16
CA PHE A 102 8.45 11.71 -0.68
C PHE A 102 8.54 13.11 -1.28
N GLY A 103 7.54 13.96 -1.05
CA GLY A 103 7.48 15.30 -1.60
C GLY A 103 8.46 16.26 -0.90
N GLU A 104 9.21 17.00 -1.70
CA GLU A 104 10.16 17.99 -1.23
C GLU A 104 9.72 19.39 -1.70
N LYS A 105 9.52 20.32 -0.76
CA LYS A 105 9.14 21.70 -1.09
C LYS A 105 10.29 22.44 -1.78
N GLY A 106 10.00 23.16 -2.85
CA GLY A 106 10.99 24.00 -3.54
C GLY A 106 11.93 23.22 -4.47
N ARG A 107 11.69 21.93 -4.70
CA ARG A 107 12.49 21.13 -5.62
C ARG A 107 12.29 21.60 -7.07
N LEU A 108 13.36 22.11 -7.67
CA LEU A 108 13.35 22.60 -9.06
C LEU A 108 13.86 21.57 -10.06
N ARG A 109 14.72 20.64 -9.64
CA ARG A 109 15.36 19.65 -10.51
C ARG A 109 14.64 18.31 -10.49
N ARG A 110 14.40 17.78 -11.69
CA ARG A 110 13.91 16.42 -11.90
C ARG A 110 15.03 15.42 -11.56
N SER A 111 14.67 14.33 -10.91
CA SER A 111 15.57 13.22 -10.64
C SER A 111 15.89 12.41 -11.90
N ASP A 112 17.16 12.10 -12.13
CA ASP A 112 17.60 11.21 -13.22
C ASP A 112 17.14 9.77 -12.98
N ASP A 113 17.02 9.36 -11.71
CA ASP A 113 16.48 8.07 -11.29
C ASP A 113 14.99 7.92 -11.62
N SER A 114 14.31 9.03 -11.92
CA SER A 114 12.94 8.96 -12.40
C SER A 114 12.84 8.50 -13.85
N SER A 115 13.91 8.48 -14.65
CA SER A 115 13.85 8.11 -16.06
C SER A 115 13.34 6.67 -16.28
N PRO A 116 12.63 6.37 -17.38
CA PRO A 116 12.10 5.02 -17.62
C PRO A 116 13.18 3.93 -17.62
N GLU A 117 14.35 4.25 -18.19
CA GLU A 117 15.49 3.33 -18.25
C GLU A 117 16.09 3.05 -16.86
N ALA A 118 16.32 4.10 -16.05
CA ALA A 118 16.83 3.92 -14.69
C ALA A 118 15.85 3.10 -13.82
N VAL A 119 14.55 3.41 -13.91
CA VAL A 119 13.51 2.67 -13.19
C VAL A 119 13.48 1.20 -13.60
N GLU A 120 13.51 0.91 -14.90
CA GLU A 120 13.46 -0.48 -15.38
C GLU A 120 14.71 -1.26 -14.94
N LYS A 121 15.89 -0.64 -15.02
CA LYS A 121 17.14 -1.25 -14.54
C LYS A 121 17.09 -1.57 -13.04
N MET A 122 16.52 -0.68 -12.23
CA MET A 122 16.31 -0.94 -10.80
C MET A 122 15.27 -2.04 -10.57
N ALA A 123 14.11 -1.94 -11.22
CA ALA A 123 13.00 -2.87 -11.04
C ALA A 123 13.37 -4.30 -11.46
N ALA A 124 14.16 -4.45 -12.52
CA ALA A 124 14.63 -5.74 -13.00
C ALA A 124 15.38 -6.55 -11.93
N ARG A 125 16.15 -5.88 -11.06
CA ARG A 125 16.90 -6.55 -9.96
C ARG A 125 15.98 -7.17 -8.92
N TYR A 126 14.85 -6.53 -8.64
CA TYR A 126 13.97 -6.88 -7.52
C TYR A 126 12.65 -7.53 -7.97
N ARG A 127 12.47 -7.76 -9.27
CA ARG A 127 11.21 -8.25 -9.84
C ARG A 127 10.72 -9.56 -9.23
N ARG A 128 11.64 -10.50 -8.99
CA ARG A 128 11.30 -11.79 -8.37
C ARG A 128 10.79 -11.58 -6.95
N ASP A 129 11.54 -10.84 -6.14
CA ASP A 129 11.20 -10.61 -4.73
C ASP A 129 9.94 -9.77 -4.59
N ALA A 130 9.74 -8.78 -5.48
CA ALA A 130 8.50 -8.02 -5.57
C ALA A 130 7.31 -8.91 -5.91
N GLY A 131 7.49 -9.89 -6.81
CA GLY A 131 6.46 -10.88 -7.12
C GLY A 131 6.07 -11.73 -5.91
N LEU A 132 7.06 -12.21 -5.14
CA LEU A 132 6.83 -12.96 -3.90
C LEU A 132 6.13 -12.10 -2.84
N HIS A 133 6.63 -10.90 -2.60
CA HIS A 133 6.04 -9.91 -1.68
C HIS A 133 4.58 -9.61 -2.04
N TRP A 134 4.32 -9.41 -3.33
CA TRP A 134 2.98 -9.09 -3.82
C TRP A 134 2.02 -10.27 -3.73
N SER A 135 2.51 -11.49 -3.98
CA SER A 135 1.72 -12.71 -3.78
C SER A 135 1.31 -12.88 -2.32
N ALA A 136 2.26 -12.70 -1.38
CA ALA A 136 1.97 -12.71 0.05
C ALA A 136 0.97 -11.60 0.44
N THR A 137 1.13 -10.39 -0.10
CA THR A 137 0.20 -9.27 0.10
C THR A 137 -1.23 -9.63 -0.35
N GLN A 138 -1.40 -10.29 -1.51
CA GLN A 138 -2.74 -10.74 -1.95
C GLN A 138 -3.29 -11.84 -1.04
N ALA A 139 -2.48 -12.80 -0.63
CA ALA A 139 -2.90 -13.87 0.28
C ALA A 139 -3.41 -13.30 1.62
N GLU A 140 -2.74 -12.27 2.14
CA GLU A 140 -3.15 -11.58 3.36
C GLU A 140 -4.53 -10.92 3.21
N ILE A 141 -4.75 -10.21 2.09
CA ILE A 141 -6.05 -9.59 1.80
C ILE A 141 -7.14 -10.64 1.71
N GLU A 142 -6.89 -11.77 1.05
CA GLU A 142 -7.85 -12.86 0.95
C GLU A 142 -8.12 -13.51 2.31
N ARG A 143 -7.11 -13.64 3.19
CA ARG A 143 -7.33 -14.09 4.57
C ARG A 143 -8.29 -13.16 5.31
N VAL A 144 -8.04 -11.84 5.28
CA VAL A 144 -8.89 -10.85 5.97
C VAL A 144 -10.32 -10.86 5.40
N LYS A 145 -10.48 -10.96 4.08
CA LYS A 145 -11.82 -11.07 3.47
C LYS A 145 -12.58 -12.31 3.93
N ARG A 146 -11.92 -13.46 4.08
CA ARG A 146 -12.54 -14.69 4.60
C ARG A 146 -12.99 -14.53 6.05
N LEU A 147 -12.17 -13.90 6.89
CA LEU A 147 -12.53 -13.58 8.27
C LEU A 147 -13.78 -12.70 8.31
N TYR A 148 -13.82 -11.65 7.49
CA TYR A 148 -15.00 -10.81 7.34
C TYR A 148 -16.23 -11.58 6.89
N GLN A 149 -16.14 -12.42 5.84
CA GLN A 149 -17.28 -13.23 5.39
C GLN A 149 -17.80 -14.17 6.49
N THR A 150 -16.89 -14.74 7.29
CA THR A 150 -17.24 -15.58 8.44
C THR A 150 -17.98 -14.77 9.51
N GLY A 151 -17.48 -13.57 9.84
CA GLY A 151 -18.12 -12.68 10.81
C GLY A 151 -19.52 -12.22 10.38
N ILE A 152 -19.71 -11.91 9.09
CA ILE A 152 -21.02 -11.53 8.54
C ILE A 152 -22.01 -12.69 8.63
N ARG A 153 -21.56 -13.91 8.36
CA ARG A 153 -22.42 -15.11 8.49
C ARG A 153 -22.84 -15.33 9.94
N ALA A 154 -21.90 -15.22 10.89
CA ALA A 154 -22.21 -15.36 12.32
C ALA A 154 -23.22 -14.29 12.79
N SER A 155 -23.02 -13.03 12.39
CA SER A 155 -23.95 -11.94 12.72
C SER A 155 -25.39 -12.20 12.24
N ARG A 156 -25.56 -12.82 11.07
CA ARG A 156 -26.88 -13.19 10.54
C ARG A 156 -27.54 -14.34 11.30
N GLU A 157 -26.74 -15.26 11.84
CA GLU A 157 -27.22 -16.38 12.66
C GLU A 157 -27.64 -15.93 14.07
N GLU A 158 -27.12 -14.78 14.56
CA GLU A 158 -27.51 -14.18 15.84
C GLU A 158 -28.77 -13.29 15.76
N GLU A 159 -29.07 -12.73 14.57
CA GLU A 159 -30.25 -11.87 14.34
C GLU A 159 -31.54 -12.65 13.99
N GLY A 160 -31.44 -13.95 13.64
CA GLY A 160 -32.55 -14.83 13.25
C GLY A 160 -33.10 -15.69 14.38
#